data_AF-A0AAW1J5L0-F1
#
_entry.id   AF-A0AAW1J5L0-F1
#
_cell.length_a   1.000
_cell.length_b   1.000
_cell.length_c   1.000
_cell.angle_alpha   90.00
_cell.angle_beta   90.00
_cell.angle_gamma   90.00
#
_symmetry.space_group_name_H-M   'P 1'
#
loop_
_entity.id
_entity.type
_entity.pdbx_description
1 polymer ?
#
loop_
_entity_poly.entity_id
_entity_poly.type
_entity_poly.pdbx_seq_one_letter_code
_entity_poly.pdbx_strand_id
1 'polypeptide(L)'
;MSKFAAFKFTAKSSLLLLTATGVSALAFSGELPAALSDDIKAPFSAAARSSYAIFTIASTVVDYKFSLRGVNSDSDVYRRTISEVHLRSAKKILQLCEVNKGFYVKAGQFAASLRQIPTEYMTTLSVLQDQAVPCDFNKIKEVICRNLGLEWADIFLSFDEQPIAAASIAQVHHAVLKSHEEVAVKVQYPGLERLMKLDMTTMFIVSEFVAWLFPEYRFGWILSGFKESISAELDFMQEARNSERTADNFMSNKNVKIPSVFWARI
;
A
#
# COMPACT_ATOMS: atom_id res chain seq x y z
N MET A 1 -39.64 -10.54 20.37
CA MET A 1 -39.28 -11.90 19.91
C MET A 1 -38.46 -11.77 18.63
N SER A 2 -37.15 -12.01 18.69
CA SER A 2 -36.31 -12.28 17.52
C SER A 2 -35.24 -13.28 17.96
N LYS A 3 -35.21 -14.43 17.31
CA LYS A 3 -34.42 -15.61 17.71
C LYS A 3 -32.97 -15.41 17.27
N PHE A 4 -32.04 -15.25 18.21
CA PHE A 4 -30.61 -15.45 17.95
C PHE A 4 -30.34 -16.95 17.79
N ALA A 5 -30.07 -17.38 16.57
CA ALA A 5 -29.53 -18.72 16.31
C ALA A 5 -28.05 -18.75 16.72
N ALA A 6 -27.72 -19.57 17.72
CA ALA A 6 -26.34 -19.93 18.02
C ALA A 6 -25.78 -20.73 16.84
N PHE A 7 -24.79 -20.19 16.13
CA PHE A 7 -24.17 -20.89 15.01
C PHE A 7 -23.03 -21.78 15.49
N LYS A 8 -23.10 -23.09 15.14
CA LYS A 8 -22.04 -24.08 15.35
C LYS A 8 -20.95 -23.88 14.29
N PHE A 9 -19.70 -23.77 14.72
CA PHE A 9 -18.54 -23.81 13.82
C PHE A 9 -18.41 -25.22 13.23
N THR A 10 -18.58 -25.39 11.93
CA THR A 10 -18.28 -26.64 11.21
C THR A 10 -16.80 -26.74 10.88
N ALA A 11 -16.19 -27.90 11.15
CA ALA A 11 -14.75 -28.21 11.09
C ALA A 11 -14.00 -27.93 9.76
N LYS A 12 -14.67 -27.43 8.70
CA LYS A 12 -14.01 -26.99 7.47
C LYS A 12 -13.42 -25.57 7.58
N SER A 13 -13.93 -24.71 8.46
CA SER A 13 -13.39 -23.34 8.66
C SER A 13 -12.17 -23.28 9.59
N SER A 14 -11.93 -24.31 10.41
CA SER A 14 -10.69 -24.43 11.20
C SER A 14 -9.48 -24.78 10.33
N LEU A 15 -9.69 -25.47 9.20
CA LEU A 15 -8.61 -25.87 8.31
C LEU A 15 -7.97 -24.67 7.60
N LEU A 16 -8.76 -23.65 7.25
CA LEU A 16 -8.29 -22.41 6.62
C LEU A 16 -7.50 -21.51 7.60
N LEU A 17 -7.86 -21.54 8.88
CA LEU A 17 -7.12 -20.84 9.93
C LEU A 17 -5.77 -21.52 10.24
N LEU A 18 -5.73 -22.86 10.23
CA LEU A 18 -4.52 -23.64 10.51
C LEU A 18 -3.48 -23.58 9.38
N THR A 19 -3.90 -23.42 8.13
CA THR A 19 -2.96 -23.17 7.02
C THR A 19 -2.38 -21.76 7.05
N ALA A 20 -3.14 -20.78 7.54
CA ALA A 20 -2.69 -19.38 7.64
C ALA A 20 -1.64 -19.17 8.75
N THR A 21 -1.72 -19.92 9.87
CA THR A 21 -0.73 -19.83 10.96
C THR A 21 0.65 -20.37 10.57
N GLY A 22 0.72 -21.48 9.81
CA GLY A 22 2.01 -22.04 9.34
C GLY A 22 2.77 -21.12 8.37
N VAL A 23 2.04 -20.50 7.44
CA VAL A 23 2.62 -19.52 6.50
C VAL A 23 3.00 -18.21 7.21
N SER A 24 2.22 -17.80 8.21
CA SER A 24 2.54 -16.62 9.02
C SER A 24 3.81 -16.82 9.87
N ALA A 25 4.05 -18.02 10.41
CA ALA A 25 5.28 -18.35 11.15
C ALA A 25 6.54 -18.35 10.26
N LEU A 26 6.41 -18.78 9.00
CA LEU A 26 7.48 -18.70 8.00
C LEU A 26 7.74 -17.25 7.55
N ALA A 27 6.70 -16.42 7.47
CA ALA A 27 6.86 -14.98 7.23
C ALA A 27 7.52 -14.26 8.41
N PHE A 28 7.28 -14.72 9.65
CA PHE A 28 7.85 -14.16 10.88
C PHE A 28 9.32 -14.52 11.09
N SER A 29 9.78 -15.66 10.55
CA SER A 29 11.18 -16.11 10.70
C SER A 29 12.12 -15.52 9.65
N GLY A 30 11.62 -14.91 8.57
CA GLY A 30 12.44 -14.20 7.57
C GLY A 30 13.45 -15.07 6.78
N GLU A 31 13.62 -16.34 7.14
CA GLU A 31 14.58 -17.25 6.52
C GLU A 31 13.91 -18.08 5.42
N LEU A 32 13.77 -17.47 4.24
CA LEU A 32 13.75 -18.27 3.02
C LEU A 32 15.19 -18.67 2.71
N PRO A 33 15.50 -19.95 2.44
CA PRO A 33 16.85 -20.36 2.07
C PRO A 33 17.37 -19.50 0.91
N ALA A 34 18.53 -18.86 1.09
CA ALA A 34 19.14 -17.97 0.09
C ALA A 34 19.28 -18.63 -1.29
N ALA A 35 19.29 -19.97 -1.34
CA ALA A 35 19.43 -20.84 -2.50
C ALA A 35 18.21 -20.95 -3.44
N LEU A 36 17.06 -20.35 -3.13
CA LEU A 36 15.92 -20.34 -4.06
C LEU A 36 16.09 -19.26 -5.15
N SER A 37 15.77 -19.58 -6.40
CA SER A 37 15.77 -18.61 -7.51
C SER A 37 14.72 -17.52 -7.29
N ASP A 38 14.95 -16.33 -7.85
CA ASP A 38 14.02 -15.19 -7.73
C ASP A 38 12.61 -15.52 -8.29
N ASP A 39 12.53 -16.42 -9.26
CA ASP A 39 11.28 -16.96 -9.82
C ASP A 39 10.42 -17.72 -8.79
N ILE A 40 11.03 -18.27 -7.74
CA ILE A 40 10.34 -18.98 -6.65
C ILE A 40 10.11 -18.05 -5.44
N LYS A 41 11.04 -17.12 -5.19
CA LYS A 41 10.93 -16.13 -4.10
C LYS A 41 9.78 -15.15 -4.31
N ALA A 42 9.58 -14.68 -5.55
CA ALA A 42 8.50 -13.73 -5.87
C ALA A 42 7.08 -14.28 -5.59
N PRO A 43 6.68 -15.48 -6.04
CA PRO A 43 5.36 -16.03 -5.72
C PRO A 43 5.21 -16.40 -4.24
N PHE A 44 6.28 -16.91 -3.59
CA PHE A 44 6.24 -17.23 -2.16
C PHE A 44 6.04 -15.98 -1.31
N SER A 45 6.79 -14.91 -1.61
CA SER A 45 6.63 -13.62 -0.92
C SER A 45 5.25 -13.00 -1.17
N ALA A 46 4.70 -13.10 -2.38
CA ALA A 46 3.33 -12.66 -2.66
C ALA A 46 2.27 -13.44 -1.85
N ALA A 47 2.43 -14.75 -1.71
CA ALA A 47 1.53 -15.60 -0.93
C ALA A 47 1.63 -15.31 0.57
N ALA A 48 2.84 -15.12 1.11
CA ALA A 48 3.08 -14.76 2.50
C ALA A 48 2.44 -13.40 2.85
N ARG A 49 2.67 -12.39 2.01
CA ARG A 49 2.06 -11.05 2.17
C ARG A 49 0.54 -11.10 2.18
N SER A 50 -0.04 -11.84 1.22
CA SER A 50 -1.49 -11.98 1.09
C SER A 50 -2.07 -12.71 2.29
N SER A 51 -1.41 -13.78 2.74
CA SER A 51 -1.84 -14.55 3.92
C SER A 51 -1.81 -13.68 5.18
N TYR A 52 -0.75 -12.89 5.38
CA TYR A 52 -0.65 -11.98 6.53
C TYR A 52 -1.72 -10.89 6.50
N ALA A 53 -2.04 -10.35 5.31
CA ALA A 53 -3.11 -9.37 5.14
C ALA A 53 -4.49 -9.97 5.46
N ILE A 54 -4.80 -11.15 4.91
CA ILE A 54 -6.05 -11.87 5.18
C ILE A 54 -6.17 -12.16 6.68
N PHE A 55 -5.13 -12.71 7.29
CA PHE A 55 -5.11 -13.02 8.72
C PHE A 55 -5.33 -11.78 9.59
N THR A 56 -4.59 -10.69 9.30
CA THR A 56 -4.70 -9.44 10.05
C THR A 56 -6.12 -8.89 9.99
N ILE A 57 -6.72 -8.81 8.80
CA ILE A 57 -8.07 -8.29 8.62
C ILE A 57 -9.12 -9.22 9.26
N ALA A 58 -8.98 -10.54 9.10
CA ALA A 58 -9.87 -11.50 9.75
C ALA A 58 -9.79 -11.41 11.28
N SER A 59 -8.59 -11.25 11.84
CA SER A 59 -8.41 -11.09 13.29
C SER A 59 -9.06 -9.81 13.81
N THR A 60 -8.96 -8.71 13.04
CA THR A 60 -9.62 -7.43 13.33
C THR A 60 -11.14 -7.59 13.33
N VAL A 61 -11.69 -8.22 12.30
CA VAL A 61 -13.13 -8.55 12.19
C VAL A 61 -13.62 -9.35 13.40
N VAL A 62 -12.89 -10.39 13.78
CA VAL A 62 -13.22 -11.23 14.95
C VAL A 62 -13.19 -10.38 16.23
N ASP A 63 -12.20 -9.51 16.39
CA ASP A 63 -12.05 -8.63 17.56
C ASP A 63 -13.23 -7.66 17.72
N TYR A 64 -13.69 -7.01 16.64
CA TYR A 64 -14.92 -6.21 16.65
C TYR A 64 -16.13 -7.04 17.11
N LYS A 65 -16.31 -8.23 16.53
CA LYS A 65 -17.48 -9.07 16.78
C LYS A 65 -17.54 -9.56 18.23
N PHE A 66 -16.40 -9.94 18.80
CA PHE A 66 -16.35 -10.41 20.18
C PHE A 66 -16.45 -9.27 21.19
N SER A 67 -15.77 -8.15 20.94
CA SER A 67 -15.70 -7.05 21.90
C SER A 67 -16.98 -6.24 21.99
N LEU A 68 -17.72 -6.09 20.90
CA LEU A 68 -18.99 -5.38 20.87
C LEU A 68 -20.20 -6.30 21.16
N ARG A 69 -19.95 -7.59 21.43
CA ARG A 69 -21.03 -8.57 21.63
C ARG A 69 -21.82 -8.27 22.90
N GLY A 70 -23.10 -7.99 22.75
CA GLY A 70 -24.01 -7.76 23.88
C GLY A 70 -23.85 -6.39 24.54
N VAL A 71 -23.02 -5.50 23.97
CA VAL A 71 -22.90 -4.12 24.42
C VAL A 71 -23.97 -3.28 23.72
N ASN A 72 -24.74 -2.52 24.49
CA ASN A 72 -25.79 -1.65 23.93
C ASN A 72 -25.16 -0.46 23.18
N SER A 73 -25.51 -0.29 21.90
CA SER A 73 -24.96 0.74 20.99
C SER A 73 -25.09 2.17 21.50
N ASP A 74 -26.10 2.47 22.32
CA ASP A 74 -26.36 3.83 22.82
C ASP A 74 -25.62 4.13 24.14
N SER A 75 -24.93 3.14 24.69
CA SER A 75 -24.24 3.27 25.98
C SER A 75 -22.86 3.94 25.84
N ASP A 76 -22.43 4.66 26.89
CA ASP A 76 -21.04 5.15 26.98
C ASP A 76 -20.02 4.01 26.99
N VAL A 77 -20.42 2.84 27.50
CA VAL A 77 -19.61 1.61 27.47
C VAL A 77 -19.32 1.20 26.02
N TYR A 78 -20.31 1.25 25.13
CA TYR A 78 -20.10 0.97 23.71
C TYR A 78 -19.14 1.96 23.07
N ARG A 79 -19.31 3.27 23.30
CA ARG A 79 -18.43 4.32 22.74
C ARG A 79 -16.98 4.13 23.14
N ARG A 80 -16.72 3.77 24.40
CA ARG A 80 -15.36 3.47 24.88
C ARG A 80 -14.83 2.17 24.26
N THR A 81 -15.63 1.11 24.30
CA THR A 81 -15.22 -0.20 23.78
C THR A 81 -14.90 -0.15 22.29
N ILE A 82 -15.73 0.52 21.48
CA ILE A 82 -15.50 0.63 20.03
C ILE A 82 -14.26 1.48 19.72
N SER A 83 -14.01 2.57 20.45
CA SER A 83 -12.79 3.37 20.32
C SER A 83 -11.53 2.55 20.64
N GLU A 84 -11.56 1.75 21.71
CA GLU A 84 -10.47 0.82 22.04
C GLU A 84 -10.26 -0.25 20.95
N VAL A 85 -11.33 -0.75 20.34
CA VAL A 85 -11.25 -1.70 19.22
C VAL A 85 -10.66 -1.02 17.99
N HIS A 86 -11.09 0.20 17.67
CA HIS A 86 -10.54 1.01 16.58
C HIS A 86 -9.03 1.18 16.76
N LEU A 87 -8.58 1.60 17.95
CA LEU A 87 -7.16 1.84 18.21
C LEU A 87 -6.28 0.60 18.03
N ARG A 88 -6.65 -0.53 18.64
CA ARG A 88 -5.84 -1.76 18.51
C ARG A 88 -5.91 -2.35 17.10
N SER A 89 -7.04 -2.20 16.41
CA SER A 89 -7.17 -2.61 15.00
C SER A 89 -6.32 -1.75 14.10
N ALA A 90 -6.30 -0.43 14.32
CA ALA A 90 -5.45 0.51 13.59
C ALA A 90 -3.97 0.16 13.75
N LYS A 91 -3.53 -0.20 14.96
CA LYS A 91 -2.16 -0.66 15.22
C LYS A 91 -1.82 -1.96 14.48
N LYS A 92 -2.74 -2.93 14.41
CA LYS A 92 -2.56 -4.17 13.62
C LYS A 92 -2.42 -3.85 12.13
N ILE A 93 -3.26 -2.95 11.60
CA ILE A 93 -3.18 -2.53 10.19
C ILE A 93 -1.87 -1.76 9.94
N LEU A 94 -1.44 -0.89 10.85
CA LEU A 94 -0.14 -0.21 10.74
C LEU A 94 1.00 -1.24 10.62
N GLN A 95 1.03 -2.24 11.50
CA GLN A 95 2.03 -3.31 11.44
C GLN A 95 1.98 -4.07 10.10
N LEU A 96 0.78 -4.35 9.57
CA LEU A 96 0.62 -4.94 8.24
C LEU A 96 1.24 -4.06 7.15
N CYS A 97 0.98 -2.76 7.18
CA CYS A 97 1.56 -1.79 6.26
C CYS A 97 3.08 -1.75 6.36
N GLU A 98 3.62 -1.75 7.58
CA GLU A 98 5.06 -1.69 7.81
C GLU A 98 5.79 -2.96 7.39
N VAL A 99 5.19 -4.13 7.58
CA VAL A 99 5.80 -5.41 7.19
C VAL A 99 5.72 -5.58 5.66
N ASN A 100 4.55 -5.33 5.07
CA ASN A 100 4.38 -5.55 3.63
C ASN A 100 4.89 -4.38 2.78
N LYS A 101 5.06 -3.16 3.30
CA LYS A 101 5.54 -1.99 2.54
C LYS A 101 4.73 -1.73 1.25
N GLY A 102 5.22 -0.82 0.40
CA GLY A 102 4.69 -0.58 -0.96
C GLY A 102 3.19 -0.33 -0.99
N PHE A 103 2.46 -1.24 -1.65
CA PHE A 103 0.99 -1.22 -1.75
C PHE A 103 0.29 -0.95 -0.41
N TYR A 104 0.68 -1.64 0.66
CA TYR A 104 -0.02 -1.55 1.94
C TYR A 104 0.28 -0.22 2.65
N VAL A 105 1.51 0.29 2.55
CA VAL A 105 1.84 1.65 3.02
C VAL A 105 0.96 2.66 2.29
N LYS A 106 0.79 2.51 0.98
CA LYS A 106 -0.06 3.40 0.19
C LYS A 106 -1.55 3.27 0.55
N ALA A 107 -2.03 2.06 0.82
CA ALA A 107 -3.38 1.83 1.34
C ALA A 107 -3.59 2.51 2.70
N GLY A 108 -2.60 2.43 3.59
CA GLY A 108 -2.61 3.10 4.89
C GLY A 108 -2.59 4.63 4.76
N GLN A 109 -1.75 5.19 3.90
CA GLN A 109 -1.70 6.63 3.59
C GLN A 109 -3.04 7.11 3.02
N PHE A 110 -3.62 6.36 2.09
CA PHE A 110 -4.94 6.65 1.53
C PHE A 110 -6.01 6.64 2.61
N ALA A 111 -6.07 5.58 3.42
CA ALA A 111 -7.01 5.49 4.54
C ALA A 111 -6.85 6.68 5.51
N ALA A 112 -5.61 7.01 5.92
CA ALA A 112 -5.34 8.13 6.80
C ALA A 112 -5.79 9.50 6.24
N SER A 113 -5.90 9.63 4.91
CA SER A 113 -6.39 10.85 4.27
C SER A 113 -7.93 10.97 4.24
N LEU A 114 -8.66 9.87 4.48
CA LEU A 114 -10.12 9.86 4.48
C LEU A 114 -10.66 10.50 5.77
N ARG A 115 -11.62 11.42 5.63
CA ARG A 115 -12.28 12.06 6.77
C ARG A 115 -13.41 11.21 7.38
N GLN A 116 -13.86 10.18 6.67
CA GLN A 116 -15.02 9.36 7.01
C GLN A 116 -14.67 8.08 7.78
N ILE A 117 -13.41 7.89 8.18
CA ILE A 117 -12.96 6.76 9.00
C ILE A 117 -12.77 7.16 10.47
N PRO A 118 -12.80 6.22 11.44
CA PRO A 118 -12.60 6.56 12.84
C PRO A 118 -11.25 7.22 13.09
N THR A 119 -11.24 8.21 14.00
CA THR A 119 -10.08 9.04 14.30
C THR A 119 -8.86 8.23 14.69
N GLU A 120 -9.04 7.09 15.39
CA GLU A 120 -7.95 6.22 15.80
C GLU A 120 -7.21 5.60 14.61
N TYR A 121 -7.90 5.28 13.52
CA TYR A 121 -7.25 4.83 12.29
C TYR A 121 -6.50 5.98 11.61
N MET A 122 -7.12 7.14 11.53
CA MET A 122 -6.53 8.34 10.92
C MET A 122 -5.21 8.71 11.58
N THR A 123 -5.20 8.83 12.91
CA THR A 123 -4.01 9.24 13.69
C THR A 123 -2.95 8.15 13.75
N THR A 124 -3.35 6.88 13.83
CA THR A 124 -2.37 5.78 13.89
C THR A 124 -1.68 5.58 12.54
N LEU A 125 -2.41 5.71 11.42
CA LEU A 125 -1.86 5.48 10.08
C LEU A 125 -1.15 6.71 9.51
N SER A 126 -1.29 7.90 10.09
CA SER A 126 -0.62 9.11 9.60
C SER A 126 0.90 9.03 9.65
N VAL A 127 1.46 8.17 10.52
CA VAL A 127 2.92 7.91 10.61
C VAL A 127 3.47 7.29 9.32
N LEU A 128 2.62 6.69 8.49
CA LEU A 128 3.03 6.11 7.20
C LEU A 128 3.37 7.17 6.15
N GLN A 129 3.18 8.46 6.43
CA GLN A 129 3.52 9.56 5.51
C GLN A 129 5.03 9.89 5.50
N ASP A 130 5.81 9.33 6.44
CA ASP A 130 7.25 9.54 6.52
C ASP A 130 8.03 8.86 5.38
N GLN A 131 9.29 9.26 5.18
CA GLN A 131 10.13 8.79 4.07
C GLN A 131 10.34 7.27 4.09
N ALA A 132 10.29 6.66 2.92
CA ALA A 132 10.52 5.23 2.75
C ALA A 132 12.02 4.90 2.73
N VAL A 133 12.37 3.64 3.03
CA VAL A 133 13.73 3.14 2.81
C VAL A 133 13.97 3.00 1.31
N PRO A 134 15.06 3.56 0.75
CA PRO A 134 15.34 3.44 -0.68
C PRO A 134 15.69 2.01 -1.11
N CYS A 135 15.45 1.73 -2.38
CA CYS A 135 15.87 0.51 -3.06
C CYS A 135 17.34 0.62 -3.51
N ASP A 136 18.01 -0.53 -3.59
CA ASP A 136 19.36 -0.64 -4.14
C ASP A 136 19.44 -0.07 -5.56
N PHE A 137 20.49 0.69 -5.85
CA PHE A 137 20.62 1.40 -7.12
C PHE A 137 20.72 0.43 -8.31
N ASN A 138 21.28 -0.77 -8.18
CA ASN A 138 21.37 -1.71 -9.30
C ASN A 138 19.98 -2.11 -9.81
N LYS A 139 19.04 -2.33 -8.88
CA LYS A 139 17.63 -2.61 -9.21
C LYS A 139 16.93 -1.44 -9.89
N ILE A 140 17.28 -0.21 -9.48
CA ILE A 140 16.76 1.02 -10.10
C ILE A 140 17.33 1.20 -11.49
N LYS A 141 18.63 0.97 -11.66
CA LYS A 141 19.32 1.00 -12.95
C LYS A 141 18.70 0.03 -13.94
N GLU A 142 18.31 -1.17 -13.52
CA GLU A 142 17.56 -2.10 -14.39
C GLU A 142 16.25 -1.50 -14.91
N VAL A 143 15.51 -0.78 -14.07
CA VAL A 143 14.27 -0.10 -14.48
C VAL A 143 14.58 1.05 -15.44
N ILE A 144 15.62 1.84 -15.18
CA ILE A 144 16.06 2.93 -16.07
C ILE A 144 16.44 2.35 -17.43
N CYS A 145 17.30 1.33 -17.48
CA CYS A 145 17.73 0.66 -18.72
C CYS A 145 16.54 0.09 -19.50
N ARG A 146 15.54 -0.46 -18.82
CA ARG A 146 14.36 -1.04 -19.48
C ARG A 146 13.48 0.02 -20.13
N ASN A 147 13.34 1.19 -19.51
CA ASN A 147 12.44 2.24 -19.98
C ASN A 147 13.12 3.22 -20.95
N LEU A 148 14.40 3.53 -20.74
CA LEU A 148 15.17 4.49 -21.55
C LEU A 148 16.17 3.84 -22.52
N GLY A 149 16.35 2.52 -22.46
CA GLY A 149 17.32 1.79 -23.27
C GLY A 149 18.69 1.63 -22.60
N LEU A 150 19.58 0.84 -23.23
CA LEU A 150 20.92 0.56 -22.71
C LEU A 150 21.81 1.80 -22.66
N GLU A 151 21.60 2.74 -23.57
CA GLU A 151 22.34 4.01 -23.67
C GLU A 151 21.75 5.11 -22.77
N TRP A 152 20.97 4.78 -21.73
CA TRP A 152 20.37 5.81 -20.85
C TRP A 152 21.42 6.74 -20.25
N ALA A 153 22.62 6.23 -19.99
CA ALA A 153 23.73 7.02 -19.46
C ALA A 153 24.13 8.16 -20.42
N ASP A 154 23.89 8.00 -21.72
CA ASP A 154 24.15 9.05 -22.71
C ASP A 154 23.16 10.21 -22.67
N ILE A 155 22.06 10.10 -21.92
CA ILE A 155 21.12 11.21 -21.70
C ILE A 155 21.70 12.20 -20.67
N PHE A 156 22.50 11.69 -19.73
CA PHE A 156 22.95 12.41 -18.55
C PHE A 156 24.44 12.79 -18.65
N LEU A 157 24.77 13.98 -18.17
CA LEU A 157 26.14 14.39 -17.87
C LEU A 157 26.61 13.77 -16.54
N SER A 158 25.71 13.71 -15.55
CA SER A 158 25.92 13.03 -14.27
C SER A 158 24.60 12.49 -13.73
N PHE A 159 24.67 11.43 -12.92
CA PHE A 159 23.52 10.83 -12.27
C PHE A 159 23.93 10.33 -10.88
N ASP A 160 23.25 10.81 -9.84
CA ASP A 160 23.58 10.43 -8.46
C ASP A 160 22.93 9.09 -8.13
N GLU A 161 23.75 8.08 -7.83
CA GLU A 161 23.26 6.75 -7.45
C GLU A 161 22.53 6.76 -6.10
N GLN A 162 22.85 7.73 -5.24
CA GLN A 162 22.15 7.95 -3.97
C GLN A 162 20.87 8.76 -4.23
N PRO A 163 19.69 8.26 -3.86
CA PRO A 163 18.45 8.99 -4.05
C PRO A 163 18.33 10.16 -3.09
N ILE A 164 17.81 11.29 -3.59
CA ILE A 164 17.50 12.47 -2.77
C ILE A 164 16.19 12.32 -2.00
N ALA A 165 15.31 11.42 -2.45
CA ALA A 165 14.07 11.08 -1.76
C ALA A 165 13.63 9.66 -2.12
N ALA A 166 12.98 8.98 -1.18
CA ALA A 166 12.32 7.71 -1.41
C ALA A 166 10.87 7.76 -0.91
N ALA A 167 9.97 7.31 -1.76
CA ALA A 167 8.53 7.22 -1.50
C ALA A 167 8.09 5.76 -1.52
N SER A 168 6.78 5.54 -1.35
CA SER A 168 6.20 4.19 -1.23
C SER A 168 6.32 3.33 -2.50
N ILE A 169 6.35 3.93 -3.69
CA ILE A 169 6.33 3.21 -4.98
C ILE A 169 7.51 3.55 -5.90
N ALA A 170 8.31 4.54 -5.53
CA ALA A 170 9.39 5.07 -6.34
C ALA A 170 10.42 5.79 -5.48
N GLN A 171 11.60 6.02 -6.05
CA GLN A 171 12.59 6.93 -5.48
C GLN A 171 13.01 7.96 -6.51
N VAL A 172 13.55 9.08 -6.03
CA VAL A 172 13.95 10.23 -6.83
C VAL A 172 15.46 10.39 -6.72
N HIS A 173 16.11 10.49 -7.87
CA HIS A 173 17.53 10.76 -7.99
C HIS A 173 17.76 12.16 -8.53
N HIS A 174 18.85 12.77 -8.12
CA HIS A 174 19.35 13.97 -8.75
C HIS A 174 20.22 13.58 -9.97
N ALA A 175 20.10 14.32 -11.06
CA ALA A 175 20.91 14.13 -12.25
C ALA A 175 21.08 15.44 -13.01
N VAL A 176 22.08 15.50 -13.88
CA VAL A 176 22.31 16.62 -14.80
C VAL A 176 22.23 16.09 -16.22
N LEU A 177 21.44 16.71 -17.09
CA LEU A 177 21.35 16.35 -18.51
C LEU A 177 22.60 16.81 -19.28
N LYS A 178 22.88 16.20 -20.44
CA LYS A 178 23.94 16.69 -21.34
C LYS A 178 23.71 18.12 -21.85
N SER A 179 22.47 18.60 -21.81
CA SER A 179 22.10 19.99 -22.08
C SER A 179 22.33 20.95 -20.90
N HIS A 180 22.89 20.44 -19.80
CA HIS A 180 23.26 21.14 -18.56
C HIS A 180 22.13 21.54 -17.61
N GLU A 181 20.88 21.15 -17.87
CA GLU A 181 19.80 21.30 -16.89
C GLU A 181 19.88 20.25 -15.78
N GLU A 182 19.69 20.69 -14.53
CA GLU A 182 19.48 19.82 -13.37
C GLU A 182 18.07 19.24 -13.39
N VAL A 183 17.94 17.94 -13.13
CA VAL A 183 16.67 17.22 -13.16
C VAL A 183 16.50 16.29 -11.97
N ALA A 184 15.26 16.12 -11.55
CA ALA A 184 14.85 15.09 -10.61
C ALA A 184 14.31 13.88 -11.38
N VAL A 185 15.00 12.75 -11.29
CA VAL A 185 14.63 11.51 -11.99
C VAL A 185 13.89 10.59 -11.02
N LYS A 186 12.57 10.53 -11.17
CA LYS A 186 11.68 9.65 -10.39
C LYS A 186 11.59 8.28 -11.06
N VAL A 187 12.02 7.23 -10.36
CA VAL A 187 12.05 5.86 -10.88
C VAL A 187 11.18 4.95 -10.03
N GLN A 188 10.25 4.25 -10.68
CA GLN A 188 9.38 3.26 -10.02
C GLN A 188 10.19 2.04 -9.56
N TYR A 189 9.81 1.45 -8.43
CA TYR A 189 10.43 0.20 -7.97
C TYR A 189 10.15 -0.95 -8.95
N PRO A 190 11.13 -1.83 -9.22
CA PRO A 190 10.95 -2.94 -10.15
C PRO A 190 9.88 -3.92 -9.70
N GLY A 191 9.08 -4.41 -10.64
CA GLY A 191 8.09 -5.46 -10.42
C GLY A 191 6.85 -5.02 -9.63
N LEU A 192 6.76 -3.73 -9.27
CA LEU A 192 5.72 -3.21 -8.40
C LEU A 192 4.31 -3.35 -8.99
N GLU A 193 4.12 -3.03 -10.27
CA GLU A 193 2.81 -3.09 -10.93
C GLU A 193 2.15 -4.48 -10.81
N ARG A 194 2.93 -5.54 -11.09
CA ARG A 194 2.44 -6.93 -10.99
C ARG A 194 2.09 -7.29 -9.55
N LEU A 195 2.93 -6.92 -8.60
CA LEU A 195 2.71 -7.21 -7.19
C LEU A 195 1.47 -6.47 -6.66
N MET A 196 1.27 -5.22 -7.08
CA MET A 196 0.13 -4.41 -6.68
C MET A 196 -1.19 -4.91 -7.27
N LYS A 197 -1.18 -5.46 -8.49
CA LYS A 197 -2.36 -6.15 -9.06
C LYS A 197 -2.78 -7.36 -8.20
N LEU A 198 -1.81 -8.13 -7.72
CA LEU A 198 -2.07 -9.26 -6.81
C LEU A 198 -2.59 -8.76 -5.45
N ASP A 199 -1.92 -7.79 -4.84
CA ASP A 199 -2.33 -7.23 -3.54
C ASP A 199 -3.74 -6.59 -3.62
N MET A 200 -4.07 -5.91 -4.73
CA MET A 200 -5.42 -5.38 -4.98
C MET A 200 -6.48 -6.49 -5.10
N THR A 201 -6.14 -7.60 -5.77
CA THR A 201 -7.02 -8.77 -5.86
C THR A 201 -7.26 -9.38 -4.48
N THR A 202 -6.20 -9.51 -3.67
CA THR A 202 -6.31 -9.98 -2.28
C THR A 202 -7.22 -9.06 -1.47
N MET A 203 -7.05 -7.73 -1.57
CA MET A 203 -7.92 -6.78 -0.86
C MET A 203 -9.38 -6.84 -1.31
N PHE A 204 -9.64 -7.10 -2.59
CA PHE A 204 -11.00 -7.32 -3.10
C PHE A 204 -11.64 -8.58 -2.50
N ILE A 205 -10.93 -9.70 -2.50
CA ILE A 205 -11.42 -10.95 -1.90
C ILE A 205 -11.71 -10.76 -0.41
N VAL A 206 -10.80 -10.09 0.30
CA VAL A 206 -10.98 -9.80 1.72
C VAL A 206 -12.16 -8.85 1.94
N SER A 207 -12.33 -7.81 1.12
CA SER A 207 -13.46 -6.89 1.29
C SER A 207 -14.81 -7.56 1.10
N GLU A 208 -14.92 -8.48 0.13
CA GLU A 208 -16.15 -9.26 -0.08
C GLU A 208 -16.43 -10.18 1.12
N PHE A 209 -15.40 -10.81 1.67
CA PHE A 209 -15.53 -11.63 2.88
C PHE A 209 -15.97 -10.80 4.10
N VAL A 210 -15.39 -9.62 4.28
CA VAL A 210 -15.78 -8.70 5.36
C VAL A 210 -17.21 -8.22 5.18
N ALA A 211 -17.61 -7.84 3.96
CA ALA A 211 -18.97 -7.41 3.65
C ALA A 211 -20.00 -8.52 3.91
N TRP A 212 -19.63 -9.78 3.64
CA TRP A 212 -20.47 -10.93 3.98
C TRP A 212 -20.63 -11.12 5.50
N LEU A 213 -19.58 -10.91 6.29
CA LEU A 213 -19.63 -11.03 7.75
C LEU A 213 -20.29 -9.82 8.45
N PHE A 214 -20.16 -8.64 7.86
CA PHE A 214 -20.65 -7.37 8.37
C PHE A 214 -21.39 -6.60 7.27
N PRO A 215 -22.63 -7.01 6.93
CA PRO A 215 -23.38 -6.38 5.83
C PRO A 215 -23.63 -4.88 6.04
N GLU A 216 -23.62 -4.43 7.30
CA GLU A 216 -23.84 -3.04 7.69
C GLU A 216 -22.64 -2.13 7.38
N TYR A 217 -21.44 -2.71 7.21
CA TYR A 217 -20.21 -1.98 6.92
C TYR A 217 -19.78 -2.21 5.48
N ARG A 218 -20.19 -1.30 4.59
CA ARG A 218 -19.84 -1.36 3.16
C ARG A 218 -18.50 -0.68 2.90
N PHE A 219 -17.39 -1.41 3.07
CA PHE A 219 -16.04 -0.92 2.77
C PHE A 219 -15.72 -0.82 1.27
N GLY A 220 -16.61 -1.29 0.38
CA GLY A 220 -16.35 -1.33 -1.06
C GLY A 220 -15.99 0.02 -1.68
N TRP A 221 -16.56 1.13 -1.18
CA TRP A 221 -16.23 2.46 -1.68
C TRP A 221 -14.77 2.87 -1.37
N ILE A 222 -14.23 2.45 -0.22
CA ILE A 222 -12.84 2.72 0.15
C ILE A 222 -11.91 1.98 -0.81
N LEU A 223 -12.22 0.71 -1.09
CA LEU A 223 -11.40 -0.08 -1.99
C LEU A 223 -11.45 0.44 -3.42
N SER A 224 -12.63 0.84 -3.91
CA SER A 224 -12.77 1.47 -5.24
C SER A 224 -12.00 2.79 -5.31
N GLY A 225 -12.15 3.67 -4.32
CA GLY A 225 -11.41 4.93 -4.27
C GLY A 225 -9.90 4.72 -4.18
N PHE A 226 -9.46 3.73 -3.41
CA PHE A 226 -8.04 3.37 -3.34
C PHE A 226 -7.53 2.81 -4.67
N LYS A 227 -8.33 1.99 -5.36
CA LYS A 227 -7.99 1.48 -6.70
C LYS A 227 -7.77 2.60 -7.71
N GLU A 228 -8.62 3.62 -7.70
CA GLU A 228 -8.46 4.79 -8.56
C GLU A 228 -7.19 5.56 -8.19
N SER A 229 -7.00 5.86 -6.90
CA SER A 229 -5.82 6.57 -6.39
C SER A 229 -4.51 5.85 -6.74
N ILE A 230 -4.44 4.54 -6.53
CA ILE A 230 -3.22 3.76 -6.76
C ILE A 230 -2.92 3.59 -8.25
N SER A 231 -3.95 3.47 -9.08
CA SER A 231 -3.78 3.38 -10.53
C SER A 231 -3.22 4.69 -11.09
N ALA A 232 -3.72 5.83 -10.59
CA ALA A 232 -3.20 7.15 -10.96
C ALA A 232 -1.73 7.33 -10.55
N GLU A 233 -1.32 6.79 -9.40
CA GLU A 233 0.08 6.88 -8.96
C GLU A 233 1.05 5.98 -9.72
N LEU A 234 0.57 4.88 -10.31
CA LEU A 234 1.39 4.03 -11.15
C LEU A 234 1.57 4.58 -12.57
N ASP A 235 0.73 5.53 -13.00
CA ASP A 235 0.80 6.15 -14.32
C ASP A 235 1.57 7.48 -14.25
N PHE A 236 2.90 7.39 -14.36
CA PHE A 236 3.77 8.58 -14.39
C PHE A 236 3.58 9.43 -15.65
N MET A 237 3.04 8.88 -16.73
CA MET A 237 2.70 9.67 -17.92
C MET A 237 1.51 10.58 -17.64
N GLN A 238 0.51 10.07 -16.91
CA GLN A 238 -0.61 10.88 -16.46
C GLN A 238 -0.18 11.91 -15.40
N GLU A 239 0.72 11.55 -14.47
CA GLU A 239 1.30 12.48 -13.49
C GLU A 239 2.04 13.62 -14.20
N ALA A 240 2.87 13.32 -15.19
CA ALA A 240 3.59 14.30 -16.00
C ALA A 240 2.64 15.28 -16.72
N ARG A 241 1.60 14.78 -17.40
CA ARG A 241 0.58 15.63 -18.05
C ARG A 241 -0.19 16.50 -17.05
N ASN A 242 -0.47 15.97 -15.86
CA ASN A 242 -1.11 16.73 -14.79
C ASN A 242 -0.17 17.84 -14.27
N SER A 243 1.15 17.60 -14.22
CA SER A 243 2.15 18.61 -13.86
C SER A 243 2.17 19.75 -14.88
N GLU A 244 2.18 19.44 -16.17
CA GLU A 244 2.11 20.45 -17.25
C GLU A 244 0.83 21.28 -17.16
N ARG A 245 -0.34 20.65 -17.01
CA ARG A 245 -1.61 21.36 -16.81
C ARG A 245 -1.56 22.25 -15.56
N THR A 246 -0.89 21.79 -14.50
CA THR A 246 -0.71 22.59 -13.29
C THR A 246 0.19 23.79 -13.56
N ALA A 247 1.27 23.62 -14.34
CA ALA A 247 2.10 24.73 -14.77
C ALA A 247 1.29 25.78 -15.54
N ASP A 248 0.45 25.36 -16.49
CA ASP A 248 -0.43 26.25 -17.25
C ASP A 248 -1.40 27.03 -16.34
N ASN A 249 -2.06 26.33 -15.41
CA ASN A 249 -3.00 26.94 -14.47
C ASN A 249 -2.33 27.98 -13.54
N PHE A 250 -1.03 27.86 -13.29
CA PHE A 250 -0.28 28.72 -12.39
C PHE A 250 0.68 29.69 -13.10
N MET A 251 0.64 29.79 -14.43
CA MET A 251 1.53 30.65 -15.22
C MET A 251 1.57 32.12 -14.75
N SER A 252 0.45 32.67 -14.29
CA SER A 252 0.36 34.05 -13.81
C SER A 252 0.68 34.22 -12.32
N ASN A 253 0.93 33.13 -11.58
CA ASN A 253 1.19 33.16 -10.14
C ASN A 253 2.69 33.26 -9.85
N LYS A 254 3.12 34.38 -9.26
CA LYS A 254 4.55 34.62 -8.94
C LYS A 254 5.06 33.85 -7.71
N ASN A 255 4.16 33.29 -6.90
CA ASN A 255 4.50 32.61 -5.63
C ASN A 255 4.62 31.10 -5.79
N VAL A 256 4.23 30.53 -6.93
CA VAL A 256 4.23 29.09 -7.20
C VAL A 256 5.06 28.83 -8.43
N LYS A 257 6.05 27.94 -8.33
CA LYS A 257 6.82 27.45 -9.48
C LYS A 257 6.54 25.97 -9.65
N ILE A 258 6.18 25.58 -10.87
CA ILE A 258 5.98 24.18 -11.27
C ILE A 258 7.15 23.80 -12.18
N PRO A 259 7.91 22.73 -11.87
CA PRO A 259 9.03 22.31 -12.70
C PRO A 259 8.55 21.77 -14.05
N SER A 260 9.34 22.04 -15.10
CA SER A 260 9.09 21.50 -16.44
C SER A 260 9.30 19.99 -16.48
N VAL A 261 8.49 19.30 -17.28
CA VAL A 261 8.63 17.88 -17.56
C VAL A 261 9.55 17.69 -18.77
N PHE A 262 10.53 16.80 -18.66
CA PHE A 262 11.37 16.37 -19.77
C PHE A 262 10.84 15.06 -20.35
N TRP A 263 10.29 15.11 -21.56
CA TRP A 263 9.81 13.93 -22.27
C TRP A 263 10.95 13.29 -23.05
N ALA A 264 11.26 12.04 -22.76
CA ALA A 264 12.11 11.24 -23.62
C ALA A 264 11.38 11.04 -24.96
N ARG A 265 12.00 11.45 -26.07
CA ARG A 265 11.57 11.03 -27.40
C ARG A 265 12.03 9.59 -27.58
N ILE A 266 11.12 8.65 -27.29
CA ILE A 266 11.31 7.21 -27.56
C ILE A 266 11.09 6.97 -29.05
#